data_AF-A0AAE1YM96-F1
#
_entry.id   AF-A0AAE1YM96-F1
#
_cell.length_a   1.000
_cell.length_b   1.000
_cell.length_c   1.000
_cell.angle_alpha   90.00
_cell.angle_beta   90.00
_cell.angle_gamma   90.00
#
_symmetry.space_group_name_H-M   'P 1'
#
loop_
_entity.id
_entity.type
_entity.pdbx_description
1 polymer ?
#
loop_
_entity_poly.entity_id
_entity_poly.type
_entity_poly.pdbx_seq_one_letter_code
_entity_poly.pdbx_strand_id
1 'polypeptide(L)'
;MALFNTRLAALLISLSVVLSAASASASDPAPAPASPSTLDELSSYFSEFKEHLRFLQDSTFDSPKERAAKDMTHYLKEHMEAAIKQVEEFSSTTLAKRLNDTWTDDYTKKSLLHCEEVYKGAVEALNNGMKSVSDGDFVQARAETHMFINNINACDDSSMEFQTFGEWAREVGGDCLAKIVEYMDPEDS
;
A
#
# COMPACT_ATOMS: atom_id res chain seq x y z
N MET A 1 27.00 5.88 -42.69
CA MET A 1 26.33 6.05 -41.38
C MET A 1 26.08 4.64 -40.86
N ALA A 2 27.02 3.93 -40.23
CA ALA A 2 27.50 4.03 -38.83
C ALA A 2 26.33 4.07 -37.82
N LEU A 3 26.22 3.24 -36.77
CA LEU A 3 27.00 2.14 -36.16
C LEU A 3 26.10 1.52 -35.04
N PHE A 4 26.60 0.51 -34.32
CA PHE A 4 26.02 -0.29 -33.20
C PHE A 4 25.28 -1.57 -33.65
N ASN A 5 25.82 -2.80 -33.61
CA ASN A 5 26.91 -3.45 -32.86
C ASN A 5 26.77 -3.55 -31.33
N THR A 6 26.17 -4.68 -30.92
CA THR A 6 26.64 -5.74 -29.99
C THR A 6 26.84 -5.50 -28.48
N ARG A 7 26.36 -6.53 -27.74
CA ARG A 7 26.73 -7.06 -26.40
C ARG A 7 25.82 -6.68 -25.22
N LEU A 8 25.07 -7.66 -24.71
CA LEU A 8 25.38 -8.29 -23.42
C LEU A 8 24.70 -9.67 -23.36
N ALA A 9 25.53 -10.71 -23.38
CA ALA A 9 25.19 -12.05 -22.94
C ALA A 9 26.01 -12.32 -21.67
N ALA A 10 25.56 -13.29 -20.87
CA ALA A 10 26.07 -13.75 -19.56
C ALA A 10 25.37 -13.05 -18.39
N LEU A 11 24.91 -13.71 -17.32
CA LEU A 11 25.35 -14.97 -16.71
C LEU A 11 24.33 -15.30 -15.62
N LEU A 12 23.66 -16.46 -15.61
CA LEU A 12 23.16 -17.07 -14.36
C LEU A 12 23.16 -18.59 -14.53
N ILE A 13 24.34 -19.16 -14.28
CA ILE A 13 24.57 -20.58 -14.02
C ILE A 13 24.53 -20.77 -12.50
N SER A 14 23.97 -21.91 -12.09
CA SER A 14 24.09 -22.61 -10.80
C SER A 14 23.31 -22.10 -9.60
N LEU A 15 22.24 -22.84 -9.25
CA LEU A 15 22.09 -23.37 -7.90
C LEU A 15 21.42 -24.75 -7.97
N SER A 16 22.21 -25.81 -7.84
CA SER A 16 21.72 -27.18 -7.68
C SER A 16 21.84 -27.60 -6.23
N VAL A 17 20.69 -28.00 -5.67
CA VAL A 17 20.46 -29.13 -4.74
C VAL A 17 21.21 -29.15 -3.40
N VAL A 18 20.44 -29.06 -2.31
CA VAL A 18 20.48 -30.12 -1.27
C VAL A 18 19.04 -30.46 -0.86
N LEU A 19 18.62 -31.65 -1.26
CA LEU A 19 17.51 -32.40 -0.69
C LEU A 19 17.96 -32.90 0.69
N SER A 20 17.19 -32.62 1.74
CA SER A 20 17.30 -33.37 3.00
C SER A 20 15.92 -33.73 3.49
N ALA A 21 15.60 -35.01 3.34
CA ALA A 21 14.50 -35.67 4.01
C ALA A 21 14.88 -35.91 5.48
N ALA A 22 13.98 -35.54 6.39
CA ALA A 22 13.89 -36.14 7.71
C ALA A 22 12.40 -36.38 7.99
N SER A 23 12.06 -37.64 8.24
CA SER A 23 10.72 -38.14 8.52
C SER A 23 10.56 -38.43 10.01
N ALA A 24 9.30 -38.30 10.47
CA ALA A 24 8.69 -38.65 11.77
C ALA A 24 8.90 -37.61 12.90
N SER A 25 7.88 -37.08 13.58
CA SER A 25 6.60 -37.68 14.02
C SER A 25 5.57 -36.60 14.43
N ALA A 26 4.32 -37.03 14.57
CA ALA A 26 3.08 -36.27 14.71
C ALA A 26 3.00 -35.24 15.86
N SER A 27 2.46 -34.05 15.55
CA SER A 27 1.25 -33.47 16.17
C SER A 27 0.97 -32.12 15.51
N ASP A 28 -0.19 -31.98 14.87
CA ASP A 28 -0.65 -30.78 14.15
C ASP A 28 -0.59 -29.49 14.99
N PRO A 29 -0.08 -28.39 14.40
CA PRO A 29 -0.72 -27.10 14.52
C PRO A 29 -1.20 -26.63 13.14
N ALA A 30 -2.36 -25.96 13.14
CA ALA A 30 -3.04 -25.46 11.95
C ALA A 30 -2.12 -24.71 10.97
N PRO A 31 -2.34 -24.83 9.64
CA PRO A 31 -1.52 -24.13 8.67
C PRO A 31 -1.72 -22.61 8.82
N ALA A 32 -0.63 -21.90 9.13
CA ALA A 32 -0.57 -20.45 8.98
C ALA A 32 -0.79 -20.08 7.50
N PRO A 33 -1.50 -18.98 7.21
CA PRO A 33 -1.72 -18.55 5.83
C PRO A 33 -0.37 -18.30 5.15
N ALA A 34 -0.17 -18.93 4.00
CA ALA A 34 1.05 -18.81 3.21
C ALA A 34 1.21 -17.37 2.73
N SER A 35 2.30 -16.72 3.13
CA SER A 35 2.64 -15.39 2.64
C SER A 35 3.04 -15.45 1.17
N PRO A 36 2.52 -14.56 0.32
CA PRO A 36 2.88 -14.53 -1.09
C PRO A 36 4.36 -14.17 -1.23
N SER A 37 5.11 -15.01 -1.94
CA SER A 37 6.58 -14.91 -2.04
C SER A 37 7.03 -14.45 -3.43
N THR A 38 6.09 -14.08 -4.30
CA THR A 38 6.34 -13.77 -5.71
C THR A 38 5.69 -12.46 -6.15
N LEU A 39 6.32 -11.77 -7.11
CA LEU A 39 5.82 -10.52 -7.72
C LEU A 39 4.42 -10.68 -8.32
N ASP A 40 4.12 -11.85 -8.89
CA ASP A 40 2.81 -12.15 -9.48
C ASP A 40 1.71 -12.26 -8.42
N GLU A 41 1.99 -12.82 -7.24
CA GLU A 41 1.01 -12.89 -6.15
C GLU A 41 0.72 -11.52 -5.54
N LEU A 42 1.73 -10.66 -5.37
CA LEU A 42 1.52 -9.30 -4.87
C LEU A 42 0.70 -8.48 -5.87
N SER A 43 1.01 -8.56 -7.16
CA SER A 43 0.25 -7.89 -8.22
C SER A 43 -1.20 -8.37 -8.29
N SER A 44 -1.42 -9.68 -8.16
CA SER A 44 -2.76 -10.26 -8.11
C SER A 44 -3.55 -9.76 -6.89
N TYR A 45 -2.92 -9.66 -5.73
CA TYR A 45 -3.55 -9.18 -4.49
C TYR A 45 -3.99 -7.72 -4.62
N PHE A 46 -3.14 -6.85 -5.17
CA PHE A 46 -3.48 -5.45 -5.44
C PHE A 46 -4.58 -5.31 -6.51
N SER A 47 -4.62 -6.21 -7.49
CA SER A 47 -5.66 -6.22 -8.52
C SER A 47 -7.03 -6.61 -7.96
N GLU A 48 -7.07 -7.60 -7.06
CA GLU A 48 -8.31 -8.05 -6.42
C GLU A 48 -8.89 -6.98 -5.46
N PHE A 49 -8.02 -6.33 -4.70
CA PHE A 49 -8.39 -5.19 -3.86
C PHE A 49 -8.98 -4.02 -4.67
N LYS A 50 -8.40 -3.74 -5.85
CA LYS A 50 -8.87 -2.69 -6.76
C LYS A 50 -10.27 -2.96 -7.32
N GLU A 51 -10.61 -4.23 -7.58
CA GLU A 51 -11.95 -4.62 -8.03
C GLU A 51 -13.00 -4.51 -6.91
N HIS A 52 -12.61 -4.74 -5.66
CA HIS A 52 -13.52 -4.60 -4.52
C HIS A 52 -14.03 -3.16 -4.34
N LEU A 53 -13.19 -2.17 -4.62
CA LEU A 53 -13.51 -0.74 -4.52
C LEU A 53 -14.50 -0.26 -5.61
N ARG A 54 -14.61 -0.95 -6.75
CA ARG A 54 -15.54 -0.59 -7.84
C ARG A 54 -17.01 -0.91 -7.55
N PHE A 55 -17.29 -1.80 -6.61
CA PHE A 55 -18.59 -2.45 -6.50
C PHE A 55 -19.63 -1.68 -5.65
N LEU A 56 -19.21 -0.71 -4.82
CA LEU A 56 -20.04 -0.20 -3.71
C LEU A 56 -20.93 1.02 -4.05
N GLN A 57 -21.18 1.28 -5.32
CA GLN A 57 -21.91 2.46 -5.79
C GLN A 57 -23.40 2.15 -6.04
N ASP A 58 -24.28 2.04 -5.02
CA ASP A 58 -25.72 2.19 -5.25
C ASP A 58 -26.59 2.67 -4.05
N SER A 59 -27.46 3.64 -4.39
CA SER A 59 -28.78 4.02 -3.83
C SER A 59 -28.90 5.02 -2.66
N THR A 60 -29.45 6.22 -2.94
CA THR A 60 -30.74 6.75 -2.40
C THR A 60 -31.10 8.19 -2.86
N PHE A 61 -32.36 8.60 -2.63
CA PHE A 61 -33.05 9.81 -3.08
C PHE A 61 -32.55 11.11 -2.39
N ASP A 62 -31.46 11.67 -2.90
CA ASP A 62 -31.02 13.04 -2.59
C ASP A 62 -31.02 13.94 -3.82
N SER A 63 -30.96 15.27 -3.60
CA SER A 63 -30.68 16.23 -4.67
C SER A 63 -29.35 15.87 -5.37
N PRO A 64 -29.16 16.14 -6.67
CA PRO A 64 -27.96 15.70 -7.39
C PRO A 64 -26.64 16.08 -6.70
N LYS A 65 -26.59 17.28 -6.09
CA LYS A 65 -25.41 17.79 -5.39
C LYS A 65 -25.19 17.11 -4.03
N GLU A 66 -26.27 16.86 -3.28
CA GLU A 66 -26.19 16.19 -1.98
C GLU A 66 -25.89 14.69 -2.13
N ARG A 67 -26.41 14.05 -3.19
CA ARG A 67 -26.04 12.69 -3.57
C ARG A 67 -24.55 12.60 -3.93
N ALA A 68 -24.07 13.49 -4.79
CA ALA A 68 -22.65 13.53 -5.17
C ALA A 68 -21.74 13.76 -3.96
N ALA A 69 -22.15 14.61 -3.00
CA ALA A 69 -21.41 14.81 -1.76
C ALA A 69 -21.38 13.55 -0.88
N LYS A 70 -22.53 12.87 -0.71
CA LYS A 70 -22.60 11.62 0.06
C LYS A 70 -21.82 10.49 -0.59
N ASP A 71 -21.96 10.32 -1.91
CA ASP A 71 -21.24 9.31 -2.69
C ASP A 71 -19.72 9.53 -2.59
N MET A 72 -19.27 10.79 -2.66
CA MET A 72 -17.86 11.14 -2.46
C MET A 72 -17.40 10.87 -1.03
N THR A 73 -18.12 11.36 -0.01
CA THR A 73 -17.75 11.16 1.40
C THR A 73 -17.67 9.67 1.72
N HIS A 74 -18.58 8.87 1.19
CA HIS A 74 -18.55 7.41 1.29
C HIS A 74 -17.31 6.83 0.61
N TYR A 75 -17.09 7.17 -0.66
CA TYR A 75 -15.92 6.75 -1.43
C TYR A 75 -14.60 7.03 -0.71
N LEU A 76 -14.41 8.27 -0.24
CA LEU A 76 -13.19 8.70 0.44
C LEU A 76 -12.97 7.92 1.75
N LYS A 77 -14.02 7.72 2.55
CA LYS A 77 -13.90 6.99 3.80
C LYS A 77 -13.56 5.52 3.58
N GLU A 78 -14.22 4.87 2.64
CA GLU A 78 -13.91 3.47 2.32
C GLU A 78 -12.48 3.31 1.78
N HIS A 79 -12.04 4.19 0.88
CA HIS A 79 -10.69 4.14 0.34
C HIS A 79 -9.63 4.40 1.41
N MET A 80 -9.85 5.39 2.29
CA MET A 80 -8.94 5.66 3.40
C MET A 80 -8.90 4.52 4.42
N GLU A 81 -10.05 3.92 4.76
CA GLU A 81 -10.11 2.75 5.66
C GLU A 81 -9.38 1.54 5.06
N ALA A 82 -9.59 1.29 3.77
CA ALA A 82 -8.95 0.20 3.07
C ALA A 82 -7.42 0.44 2.97
N ALA A 83 -6.99 1.68 2.76
CA ALA A 83 -5.58 2.07 2.79
C ALA A 83 -4.95 1.88 4.18
N ILE A 84 -5.66 2.23 5.26
CA ILE A 84 -5.20 1.96 6.64
C ILE A 84 -4.91 0.48 6.83
N LYS A 85 -5.88 -0.39 6.49
CA LYS A 85 -5.72 -1.84 6.63
C LYS A 85 -4.50 -2.35 5.85
N GLN A 86 -4.28 -1.83 4.64
CA GLN A 86 -3.14 -2.23 3.83
C GLN A 86 -1.80 -1.76 4.43
N VAL A 87 -1.74 -0.58 5.05
CA VAL A 87 -0.53 -0.11 5.76
C VAL A 87 -0.25 -0.95 7.01
N GLU A 88 -1.30 -1.27 7.78
CA GLU A 88 -1.19 -2.13 8.96
C GLU A 88 -0.76 -3.57 8.59
N GLU A 89 -1.32 -4.11 7.51
CA GLU A 89 -0.96 -5.43 6.97
C GLU A 89 0.51 -5.44 6.53
N PHE A 90 0.95 -4.47 5.72
CA PHE A 90 2.34 -4.39 5.27
C PHE A 90 3.31 -4.23 6.45
N SER A 91 2.94 -3.44 7.45
CA SER A 91 3.73 -3.23 8.67
C SER A 91 3.87 -4.51 9.50
N SER A 92 2.77 -5.23 9.70
CA SER A 92 2.73 -6.45 10.53
C SER A 92 3.29 -7.69 9.83
N THR A 93 3.40 -7.67 8.50
CA THR A 93 3.91 -8.79 7.69
C THR A 93 5.32 -8.50 7.19
N THR A 94 5.44 -7.75 6.09
CA THR A 94 6.71 -7.49 5.38
C THR A 94 7.72 -6.80 6.27
N LEU A 95 7.34 -5.67 6.88
CA LEU A 95 8.25 -4.91 7.72
C LEU A 95 8.67 -5.68 8.97
N ALA A 96 7.71 -6.29 9.68
CA ALA A 96 8.00 -7.12 10.85
C ALA A 96 8.93 -8.30 10.52
N LYS A 97 8.76 -8.94 9.36
CA LYS A 97 9.65 -10.01 8.89
C LYS A 97 11.07 -9.51 8.68
N ARG A 98 11.25 -8.34 8.04
CA ARG A 98 12.57 -7.74 7.76
C ARG A 98 13.27 -7.29 9.04
N LEU A 99 12.53 -6.78 10.02
CA LEU A 99 13.06 -6.39 11.34
C LEU A 99 13.53 -7.58 12.19
N ASN A 100 12.90 -8.75 12.01
CA ASN A 100 13.23 -9.98 12.73
C ASN A 100 14.28 -10.84 12.02
N ASP A 101 14.71 -10.46 10.81
CA ASP A 101 15.76 -11.16 10.08
C ASP A 101 17.13 -10.95 10.76
N THR A 102 17.78 -12.05 11.15
CA THR A 102 19.08 -12.06 11.81
C THR A 102 20.23 -11.61 10.89
N TRP A 103 20.00 -11.57 9.59
CA TRP A 103 20.98 -11.16 8.58
C TRP A 103 20.89 -9.67 8.22
N THR A 104 19.87 -8.96 8.73
CA THR A 104 19.74 -7.51 8.56
C THR A 104 20.81 -6.80 9.39
N ASP A 105 21.64 -6.00 8.75
CA ASP A 105 22.65 -5.19 9.42
C ASP A 105 22.03 -4.05 10.25
N ASP A 106 22.79 -3.53 11.22
CA ASP A 106 22.31 -2.50 12.15
C ASP A 106 21.86 -1.20 11.47
N TYR A 107 22.45 -0.84 10.32
CA TYR A 107 22.06 0.35 9.58
C TYR A 107 20.69 0.14 8.92
N THR A 108 20.53 -0.96 8.18
CA THR A 108 19.24 -1.33 7.58
C THR A 108 18.17 -1.47 8.66
N LYS A 109 18.48 -2.09 9.82
CA LYS A 109 17.53 -2.23 10.92
C LYS A 109 17.03 -0.89 11.46
N LYS A 110 17.90 0.12 11.55
CA LYS A 110 17.49 1.48 11.93
C LYS A 110 16.59 2.13 10.88
N SER A 111 16.87 1.92 9.59
CA SER A 111 15.99 2.40 8.51
C SER A 111 14.60 1.76 8.62
N LEU A 112 14.53 0.43 8.82
CA LEU A 112 13.27 -0.28 8.98
C LEU A 112 12.48 0.16 10.22
N LEU A 113 13.14 0.45 11.35
CA LEU A 113 12.48 1.01 12.53
C LEU A 113 11.92 2.41 12.25
N HIS A 114 12.62 3.23 11.46
CA HIS A 114 12.09 4.51 11.00
C HIS A 114 10.88 4.32 10.08
N CYS A 115 10.92 3.34 9.16
CA CYS A 115 9.76 2.96 8.34
C CYS A 115 8.54 2.58 9.20
N GLU A 116 8.74 1.85 10.30
CA GLU A 116 7.67 1.50 11.24
C GLU A 116 7.01 2.74 11.86
N GLU A 117 7.82 3.73 12.24
CA GLU A 117 7.34 4.98 12.83
C GLU A 117 6.53 5.81 11.81
N VAL A 118 7.07 6.00 10.60
CA VAL A 118 6.38 6.80 9.58
C VAL A 118 5.12 6.09 9.07
N TYR A 119 5.07 4.76 9.02
CA TYR A 119 3.85 4.02 8.67
C TYR A 119 2.74 4.18 9.72
N LYS A 120 3.08 4.27 11.02
CA LYS A 120 2.11 4.66 12.06
C LYS A 120 1.59 6.08 11.82
N GLY A 121 2.47 7.01 11.45
CA GLY A 121 2.07 8.36 11.07
C GLY A 121 1.18 8.39 9.81
N ALA A 122 1.40 7.48 8.86
CA ALA A 122 0.56 7.35 7.67
C ALA A 122 -0.87 6.88 8.04
N VAL A 123 -0.99 5.90 8.94
CA VAL A 123 -2.28 5.44 9.49
C VAL A 123 -2.99 6.56 10.27
N GLU A 124 -2.26 7.31 11.09
CA GLU A 124 -2.82 8.45 11.83
C GLU A 124 -3.37 9.52 10.87
N ALA A 125 -2.61 9.87 9.83
CA ALA A 125 -3.03 10.84 8.82
C ALA A 125 -4.32 10.39 8.12
N LEU A 126 -4.44 9.12 7.71
CA LEU A 126 -5.67 8.61 7.09
C LEU A 126 -6.87 8.64 8.05
N ASN A 127 -6.67 8.33 9.33
CA ASN A 127 -7.73 8.43 10.35
C ASN A 127 -8.22 9.88 10.52
N ASN A 128 -7.29 10.84 10.58
CA ASN A 128 -7.61 12.26 10.64
C ASN A 128 -8.29 12.75 9.35
N GLY A 129 -7.87 12.24 8.20
CA GLY A 129 -8.48 12.47 6.90
C GLY A 129 -9.95 12.03 6.87
N MET A 130 -10.24 10.81 7.30
CA MET A 130 -11.62 10.28 7.39
C MET A 130 -12.51 11.11 8.33
N LYS A 131 -11.94 11.57 9.45
CA LYS A 131 -12.64 12.48 10.36
C LYS A 131 -12.97 13.80 9.67
N SER A 132 -11.99 14.41 9.01
CA SER A 132 -12.17 15.66 8.27
C SER A 132 -13.21 15.54 7.15
N VAL A 133 -13.20 14.43 6.41
CA VAL A 133 -14.23 14.10 5.40
C VAL A 133 -15.62 13.98 6.03
N SER A 134 -15.72 13.38 7.23
CA SER A 134 -17.00 13.26 7.95
C SER A 134 -17.50 14.60 8.48
N ASP A 135 -16.59 15.50 8.84
CA ASP A 135 -16.89 16.85 9.34
C ASP A 135 -17.12 17.85 8.19
N GLY A 136 -16.89 17.45 6.93
CA GLY A 136 -16.99 18.30 5.74
C GLY A 136 -15.81 19.25 5.54
N ASP A 137 -14.71 19.07 6.28
CA ASP A 137 -13.47 19.84 6.13
C ASP A 137 -12.55 19.20 5.08
N PHE A 138 -12.87 19.45 3.81
CA PHE A 138 -12.12 18.89 2.68
C PHE A 138 -10.74 19.52 2.48
N VAL A 139 -10.51 20.73 3.02
CA VAL A 139 -9.18 21.35 3.04
C VAL A 139 -8.26 20.56 3.97
N GLN A 140 -8.73 20.24 5.18
CA GLN A 140 -7.97 19.41 6.11
C GLN A 140 -7.84 17.98 5.56
N ALA A 141 -8.89 17.37 5.01
CA ALA A 141 -8.82 16.05 4.40
C ALA A 141 -7.74 15.96 3.30
N ARG A 142 -7.60 17.00 2.47
CA ARG A 142 -6.54 17.11 1.47
C ARG A 142 -5.16 17.15 2.12
N ALA A 143 -4.98 17.96 3.16
CA ALA A 143 -3.71 18.07 3.88
C ALA A 143 -3.30 16.73 4.52
N GLU A 144 -4.25 16.05 5.16
CA GLU A 144 -4.06 14.71 5.75
C GLU A 144 -3.69 13.66 4.69
N THR A 145 -4.33 13.71 3.52
CA THR A 145 -4.01 12.79 2.41
C THR A 145 -2.58 13.03 1.89
N HIS A 146 -2.13 14.28 1.82
CA HIS A 146 -0.72 14.58 1.51
C HIS A 146 0.23 14.07 2.60
N MET A 147 -0.13 14.21 3.89
CA MET A 147 0.67 13.69 5.00
C MET A 147 0.79 12.17 4.96
N PHE A 148 -0.28 11.45 4.62
CA PHE A 148 -0.23 10.01 4.35
C PHE A 148 0.85 9.67 3.32
N ILE A 149 0.81 10.29 2.13
CA ILE A 149 1.79 10.04 1.06
C ILE A 149 3.21 10.37 1.52
N ASN A 150 3.40 11.51 2.19
CA ASN A 150 4.71 11.95 2.66
C ASN A 150 5.30 11.00 3.70
N ASN A 151 4.47 10.52 4.64
CA ASN A 151 4.88 9.55 5.64
C ASN A 151 5.30 8.22 5.00
N ILE A 152 4.56 7.72 4.00
CA ILE A 152 4.99 6.52 3.27
C ILE A 152 6.32 6.75 2.54
N ASN A 153 6.48 7.88 1.86
CA ASN A 153 7.71 8.22 1.13
C ASN A 153 8.92 8.53 2.03
N ALA A 154 8.70 8.83 3.31
CA ALA A 154 9.78 9.06 4.27
C ALA A 154 10.51 7.76 4.66
N CYS A 155 9.90 6.60 4.40
CA CYS A 155 10.59 5.32 4.50
C CYS A 155 11.62 5.18 3.37
N ASP A 156 12.89 5.30 3.71
CA ASP A 156 14.03 5.19 2.79
C ASP A 156 14.60 3.75 2.79
N ASP A 157 13.79 2.79 2.36
CA ASP A 157 14.25 1.42 2.08
C ASP A 157 14.25 1.17 0.57
N SER A 158 15.43 0.85 0.04
CA SER A 158 15.64 0.66 -1.39
C SER A 158 15.22 -0.71 -1.92
N SER A 159 14.76 -1.62 -1.06
CA SER A 159 14.26 -2.92 -1.52
C SER A 159 12.95 -2.77 -2.30
N MET A 160 12.77 -3.67 -3.25
CA MET A 160 11.66 -3.60 -4.22
C MET A 160 10.29 -3.60 -3.53
N GLU A 161 10.13 -4.38 -2.46
CA GLU A 161 8.88 -4.49 -1.71
C GLU A 161 8.43 -3.14 -1.10
N PHE A 162 9.36 -2.33 -0.58
CA PHE A 162 9.08 -1.01 -0.02
C PHE A 162 8.84 0.04 -1.11
N GLN A 163 9.57 -0.04 -2.23
CA GLN A 163 9.34 0.85 -3.38
C GLN A 163 7.95 0.62 -3.99
N THR A 164 7.58 -0.64 -4.22
CA THR A 164 6.24 -1.00 -4.74
C THR A 164 5.15 -0.57 -3.79
N PHE A 165 5.34 -0.72 -2.48
CA PHE A 165 4.39 -0.24 -1.49
C PHE A 165 4.27 1.30 -1.49
N GLY A 166 5.38 2.03 -1.66
CA GLY A 166 5.36 3.48 -1.80
C GLY A 166 4.68 3.96 -3.09
N GLU A 167 4.84 3.24 -4.20
CA GLU A 167 4.10 3.49 -5.45
C GLU A 167 2.61 3.31 -5.27
N TRP A 168 2.19 2.18 -4.69
CA TRP A 168 0.78 1.93 -4.34
C TRP A 168 0.18 3.05 -3.49
N ALA A 169 0.89 3.50 -2.45
CA ALA A 169 0.41 4.56 -1.57
C ALA A 169 0.24 5.90 -2.32
N ARG A 170 1.14 6.19 -3.28
CA ARG A 170 1.02 7.38 -4.14
C ARG A 170 -0.18 7.31 -5.06
N GLU A 171 -0.49 6.14 -5.60
CA GLU A 171 -1.70 5.94 -6.43
C GLU A 171 -2.96 6.15 -5.59
N VAL A 172 -3.10 5.45 -4.47
CA VAL A 172 -4.28 5.55 -3.59
C VAL A 172 -4.46 6.97 -3.03
N GLY A 173 -3.37 7.58 -2.55
CA GLY A 173 -3.40 8.95 -2.08
C GLY A 173 -3.73 9.94 -3.20
N GLY A 174 -3.20 9.71 -4.41
CA GLY A 174 -3.51 10.49 -5.60
C GLY A 174 -5.00 10.45 -5.98
N ASP A 175 -5.60 9.26 -5.96
CA ASP A 175 -7.04 9.08 -6.25
C ASP A 175 -7.92 9.80 -5.21
N CYS A 176 -7.56 9.71 -3.92
CA CYS A 176 -8.24 10.44 -2.86
C CYS A 176 -8.11 11.96 -3.05
N LEU A 177 -6.92 12.47 -3.37
CA LEU A 177 -6.68 13.88 -3.64
C LEU A 177 -7.47 14.38 -4.84
N ALA A 178 -7.49 13.64 -5.94
CA ALA A 178 -8.24 13.98 -7.14
C ALA A 178 -9.74 14.11 -6.82
N LYS A 179 -10.28 13.15 -6.06
CA LYS A 179 -11.70 13.17 -5.66
C LYS A 179 -12.03 14.35 -4.73
N ILE A 180 -11.13 14.69 -3.81
CA ILE A 180 -11.29 15.86 -2.93
C ILE A 180 -11.29 17.16 -3.75
N VAL A 181 -10.36 17.29 -4.72
CA VAL A 181 -10.26 18.48 -5.58
C VAL A 181 -11.49 18.65 -6.47
N GLU A 182 -11.97 17.57 -7.10
CA GLU A 182 -13.20 17.57 -7.92
C GLU A 182 -14.40 18.16 -7.16
N TYR A 183 -14.48 17.92 -5.86
CA TYR A 183 -15.56 18.46 -5.04
C TYR A 183 -15.35 19.90 -4.57
N MET A 184 -14.09 20.26 -4.26
CA MET A 184 -13.76 21.61 -3.82
C MET A 184 -13.92 22.63 -4.95
N ASP A 185 -13.53 22.28 -6.18
CA ASP A 185 -13.52 23.16 -7.35
C ASP A 185 -14.18 22.48 -8.57
N PRO A 186 -15.53 22.34 -8.60
CA PRO A 186 -16.24 21.59 -9.62
C PRO A 186 -16.29 22.27 -11.01
N GLU A 187 -15.77 23.50 -11.15
CA GLU A 187 -15.77 24.24 -12.42
C GLU A 187 -14.53 23.95 -13.30
N ASP A 188 -13.52 23.26 -12.75
CA ASP A 188 -12.24 22.96 -13.43
C ASP A 188 -11.97 21.44 -13.63
N SER A 189 -12.92 20.57 -13.25
CA SER A 189 -12.82 19.10 -13.30
C SER A 189 -13.45 18.48 -14.55
#